data_AF-A0A813F7Q5-F1
#
_entry.id   AF-A0A813F7Q5-F1
#
_cell.length_a   1.000
_cell.length_b   1.000
_cell.length_c   1.000
_cell.angle_alpha   90.00
_cell.angle_beta   90.00
_cell.angle_gamma   90.00
#
_symmetry.space_group_name_H-M   'P 1'
#
loop_
_entity.id
_entity.type
_entity.pdbx_description
1 polymer ?
#
loop_
_entity_poly.entity_id
_entity_poly.type
_entity_poly.pdbx_seq_one_letter_code
_entity_poly.pdbx_strand_id
1 'polypeptide(L)'
;VVPPEVTAGTGFVAVRCPAHEVARQLIAAAGVPLAAPSANRFGHISPTLAEHVFEDLGHVAGLRILDGGPCGVGIESTVVKLEVSSTQRRLVLLRRGGIPRERLELFLADCLQRGVWQEPIELESPAPTSGPAAACSKGEEEAQVSPGMLLKHYAPSVRTVLLSPDASAAEAPAPPLPTAAGRS
;
A
#
# COMPACT_ATOMS: atom_id res chain seq x y z
N VAL A 1 -18.10 2.33 -15.82
CA VAL A 1 -18.14 1.14 -14.92
C VAL A 1 -16.71 0.80 -14.55
N VAL A 2 -16.42 0.48 -13.29
CA VAL A 2 -15.09 0.01 -12.87
C VAL A 2 -15.08 -1.53 -12.93
N PRO A 3 -14.13 -2.16 -13.64
CA PRO A 3 -14.08 -3.62 -13.73
C PRO A 3 -13.82 -4.29 -12.37
N PRO A 4 -14.40 -5.48 -12.09
CA PRO A 4 -14.16 -6.23 -10.86
C PRO A 4 -12.68 -6.55 -10.59
N GLU A 5 -11.87 -6.69 -11.64
CA GLU A 5 -10.42 -6.94 -11.56
C GLU A 5 -9.68 -5.78 -10.87
N VAL A 6 -10.23 -4.56 -10.95
CA VAL A 6 -9.67 -3.37 -10.29
C VAL A 6 -10.15 -3.25 -8.84
N THR A 7 -11.36 -3.72 -8.53
CA THR A 7 -11.98 -3.61 -7.21
C THR A 7 -11.79 -4.84 -6.33
N ALA A 8 -11.18 -5.90 -6.87
CA ALA A 8 -11.13 -7.23 -6.28
C ALA A 8 -12.53 -7.75 -5.85
N GLY A 9 -13.60 -7.31 -6.52
CA GLY A 9 -14.97 -7.69 -6.17
C GLY A 9 -15.48 -7.14 -4.83
N THR A 10 -14.74 -6.26 -4.16
CA THR A 10 -15.08 -5.76 -2.80
C THR A 10 -16.25 -4.79 -2.76
N GLY A 11 -16.71 -4.30 -3.92
CA GLY A 11 -17.69 -3.22 -4.02
C GLY A 11 -17.10 -1.82 -3.77
N PHE A 12 -15.81 -1.72 -3.43
CA PHE A 12 -15.10 -0.46 -3.23
C PHE A 12 -14.02 -0.25 -4.29
N VAL A 13 -13.67 1.01 -4.55
CA VAL A 13 -12.57 1.38 -5.44
C VAL A 13 -11.66 2.40 -4.74
N ALA A 14 -10.35 2.16 -4.80
CA ALA A 14 -9.36 3.10 -4.32
C ALA A 14 -8.98 4.08 -5.43
N VAL A 15 -9.00 5.38 -5.13
CA VAL A 15 -8.68 6.45 -6.09
C VAL A 15 -7.60 7.35 -5.49
N ARG A 16 -6.67 7.81 -6.33
CA ARG A 16 -5.67 8.84 -5.98
C ARG A 16 -5.43 9.77 -7.15
N CYS A 17 -5.03 11.00 -6.86
CA CYS A 17 -4.48 11.93 -7.86
C CYS A 17 -2.97 12.08 -7.61
N PRO A 18 -2.10 11.49 -8.45
CA PRO A 18 -0.66 11.52 -8.20
C PRO A 18 -0.13 12.95 -8.23
N ALA A 19 0.70 13.31 -7.25
CA ALA A 19 1.40 14.60 -7.20
C ALA A 19 2.73 14.53 -7.98
N HIS A 20 2.68 14.07 -9.23
CA HIS A 20 3.83 13.97 -10.13
C HIS A 20 3.42 14.42 -11.52
N GLU A 21 4.17 15.37 -12.10
CA GLU A 21 3.81 16.00 -13.37
C GLU A 21 3.71 14.98 -14.52
N VAL A 22 4.74 14.16 -14.70
CA VAL A 22 4.77 13.10 -15.73
C VAL A 22 3.58 12.14 -15.61
N ALA A 23 3.23 11.70 -14.39
CA ALA A 23 2.07 10.82 -14.18
C ALA A 23 0.74 11.50 -14.54
N ARG A 24 0.59 12.79 -14.23
CA ARG A 24 -0.62 13.55 -14.60
C ARG A 24 -0.72 13.75 -16.11
N GLN A 25 0.39 14.05 -16.78
CA GLN A 25 0.44 14.17 -18.24
C GLN A 25 0.10 12.84 -18.92
N LEU A 26 0.60 11.71 -18.39
CA LEU A 26 0.26 10.37 -18.89
C LEU A 26 -1.23 10.07 -18.75
N ILE A 27 -1.83 10.33 -17.58
CA ILE A 27 -3.28 10.14 -17.37
C ILE A 27 -4.09 11.02 -18.32
N ALA A 28 -3.68 12.28 -18.50
CA ALA A 28 -4.34 13.20 -19.42
C ALA A 28 -4.24 12.73 -20.89
N ALA A 29 -3.06 12.29 -21.32
CA ALA A 29 -2.83 11.78 -22.68
C ALA A 29 -3.57 10.46 -22.95
N ALA A 30 -3.69 9.59 -21.94
CA ALA A 30 -4.44 8.35 -22.04
C ALA A 30 -5.95 8.59 -22.19
N GLY A 31 -6.47 9.72 -21.70
CA GLY A 31 -7.90 10.07 -21.77
C GLY A 31 -8.80 9.16 -20.92
N VAL A 32 -8.22 8.29 -20.08
CA VAL A 32 -8.92 7.33 -19.23
C VAL A 32 -8.22 7.20 -17.86
N PRO A 33 -8.95 6.83 -16.79
CA PRO A 33 -8.33 6.47 -15.52
C PRO A 33 -7.38 5.28 -15.67
N LEU A 34 -6.24 5.32 -14.96
CA LEU A 34 -5.23 4.26 -15.00
C LEU A 34 -5.24 3.46 -13.69
N ALA A 35 -5.46 2.15 -13.79
CA ALA A 35 -5.21 1.23 -12.69
C ALA A 35 -3.70 0.92 -12.64
N ALA A 36 -3.04 1.29 -11.55
CA ALA A 36 -1.57 1.23 -11.45
C ALA A 36 -1.14 0.81 -10.02
N PRO A 37 -0.90 -0.49 -9.78
CA PRO A 37 -0.16 -0.95 -8.59
C PRO A 37 1.31 -0.52 -8.68
N SER A 38 2.12 -0.89 -7.68
CA SER A 38 3.57 -0.68 -7.73
C SER A 38 4.19 -1.49 -8.88
N ALA A 39 5.14 -0.90 -9.60
CA ALA A 39 5.70 -1.45 -10.85
C ALA A 39 6.84 -2.46 -10.58
N ASN A 40 6.58 -3.44 -9.73
CA ASN A 40 7.53 -4.49 -9.33
C ASN A 40 6.90 -5.87 -9.48
N ARG A 41 7.75 -6.89 -9.40
CA ARG A 41 7.27 -8.28 -9.26
C ARG A 41 6.60 -8.46 -7.91
N PHE A 42 5.57 -9.29 -7.86
CA PHE A 42 4.86 -9.56 -6.61
C PHE A 42 5.81 -10.05 -5.51
N GLY A 43 5.76 -9.41 -4.33
CA GLY A 43 6.62 -9.70 -3.18
C GLY A 43 7.98 -8.99 -3.16
N HIS A 44 8.37 -8.36 -4.27
CA HIS A 44 9.57 -7.50 -4.32
C HIS A 44 9.29 -6.14 -3.70
N ILE A 45 10.38 -5.43 -3.36
CA ILE A 45 10.32 -4.05 -2.84
C ILE A 45 9.77 -3.13 -3.93
N SER A 46 8.90 -2.19 -3.55
CA SER A 46 8.38 -1.19 -4.48
C SER A 46 9.50 -0.37 -5.12
N PRO A 47 9.42 -0.08 -6.43
CA PRO A 47 10.47 0.60 -7.14
C PRO A 47 10.40 2.10 -6.88
N THR A 48 11.55 2.71 -6.59
CA THR A 48 11.68 4.17 -6.42
C THR A 48 12.44 4.85 -7.56
N LEU A 49 13.01 4.07 -8.49
CA LEU A 49 13.80 4.50 -9.65
C LEU A 49 13.36 3.70 -10.87
N ALA A 50 13.57 4.25 -12.07
CA ALA A 50 13.27 3.55 -13.32
C ALA A 50 14.12 2.28 -13.50
N GLU A 51 15.36 2.30 -13.02
CA GLU A 51 16.25 1.13 -13.03
C GLU A 51 15.67 -0.04 -12.23
N HIS A 52 15.07 0.20 -11.06
CA HIS A 52 14.41 -0.83 -10.27
C HIS A 52 13.25 -1.49 -11.04
N VAL A 53 12.49 -0.70 -11.82
CA VAL A 53 11.42 -1.23 -12.68
C VAL A 53 11.99 -2.08 -13.81
N PHE A 54 13.10 -1.64 -14.41
CA PHE A 54 13.76 -2.37 -15.50
C PHE A 54 14.34 -3.70 -15.04
N GLU A 55 14.97 -3.73 -13.87
CA GLU A 55 15.49 -4.96 -13.26
C GLU A 55 14.37 -5.98 -13.00
N ASP A 56 13.24 -5.52 -12.48
CA ASP A 56 12.12 -6.40 -12.15
C ASP A 56 11.30 -6.83 -13.37
N LEU A 57 11.02 -5.92 -14.30
CA LEU A 57 10.02 -6.11 -15.36
C LEU A 57 10.57 -5.96 -16.79
N GLY A 58 11.84 -5.62 -16.97
CA GLY A 58 12.45 -5.36 -18.29
C GLY A 58 12.44 -6.56 -19.23
N HIS A 59 12.21 -7.77 -18.70
CA HIS A 59 12.04 -9.00 -19.47
C HIS A 59 10.66 -9.12 -20.14
N VAL A 60 9.69 -8.27 -19.79
CA VAL A 60 8.34 -8.30 -20.36
C VAL A 60 8.36 -7.71 -21.77
N ALA A 61 8.04 -8.54 -22.75
CA ALA A 61 8.06 -8.15 -24.16
C ALA A 61 7.12 -6.96 -24.42
N GLY A 62 7.62 -5.93 -25.10
CA GLY A 62 6.85 -4.74 -25.44
C GLY A 62 6.66 -3.75 -24.29
N LEU A 63 7.18 -4.03 -23.08
CA LEU A 63 7.13 -3.08 -21.98
C LEU A 63 7.86 -1.78 -22.36
N ARG A 64 7.27 -0.65 -21.98
CA ARG A 64 7.87 0.67 -22.08
C ARG A 64 7.94 1.26 -20.68
N ILE A 65 9.10 1.78 -20.32
CA ILE A 65 9.34 2.44 -19.04
C ILE A 65 9.48 3.93 -19.31
N LEU A 66 8.65 4.72 -18.64
CA LEU A 66 8.74 6.17 -18.67
C LEU A 66 9.59 6.62 -17.48
N ASP A 67 10.81 7.06 -17.75
CA ASP A 67 11.70 7.57 -16.72
C ASP A 67 11.31 9.01 -16.35
N GLY A 68 10.75 9.16 -15.14
CA GLY A 68 10.40 10.45 -14.55
C GLY A 68 11.39 10.90 -13.48
N GLY A 69 12.54 10.22 -13.34
CA GLY A 69 13.48 10.40 -12.25
C GLY A 69 13.06 9.71 -10.93
N PRO A 70 13.78 9.98 -9.84
CA PRO A 70 13.51 9.36 -8.54
C PRO A 70 12.16 9.75 -7.92
N CYS A 71 11.53 8.80 -7.23
CA CYS A 71 10.32 9.07 -6.45
C CYS A 71 10.62 10.03 -5.29
N GLY A 72 9.90 11.16 -5.20
CA GLY A 72 10.13 12.16 -4.16
C GLY A 72 9.84 11.72 -2.71
N VAL A 73 8.95 10.73 -2.52
CA VAL A 73 8.59 10.19 -1.19
C VAL A 73 9.23 8.82 -0.91
N GLY A 74 9.33 7.97 -1.94
CA GLY A 74 9.97 6.65 -1.83
C GLY A 74 9.17 5.54 -1.14
N ILE A 75 7.99 5.86 -0.57
CA ILE A 75 7.04 4.89 -0.01
C ILE A 75 5.65 5.08 -0.63
N GLU A 76 4.76 4.11 -0.44
CA GLU A 76 3.44 4.12 -1.04
C GLU A 76 2.51 5.18 -0.44
N SER A 77 1.36 5.37 -1.09
CA SER A 77 0.33 6.29 -0.62
C SER A 77 -0.33 5.80 0.67
N THR A 78 -0.66 6.75 1.54
CA THR A 78 -1.61 6.54 2.63
C THR A 78 -2.98 6.18 2.05
N VAL A 79 -3.63 5.16 2.59
CA VAL A 79 -4.96 4.72 2.15
C VAL A 79 -5.93 4.86 3.31
N VAL A 80 -7.00 5.63 3.08
CA VAL A 80 -8.12 5.77 4.01
C VAL A 80 -9.38 5.26 3.33
N LYS A 81 -10.18 4.48 4.06
CA LYS A 81 -11.50 4.05 3.63
C LYS A 81 -12.53 4.96 4.27
N LEU A 82 -13.42 5.51 3.44
CA LEU A 82 -14.58 6.23 3.92
C LEU A 82 -15.71 5.24 4.20
N GLU A 83 -16.17 5.22 5.44
CA GLU A 83 -17.35 4.48 5.84
C GLU A 83 -18.46 5.46 6.20
N VAL A 84 -19.58 5.36 5.48
CA VAL A 84 -20.76 6.20 5.67
C VAL A 84 -21.93 5.29 6.05
N SER A 85 -22.46 5.48 7.25
CA SER A 85 -23.74 4.94 7.68
C SER A 85 -24.80 6.04 7.75
N SER A 86 -26.05 5.68 8.02
CA SER A 86 -27.13 6.65 8.24
C SER A 86 -26.91 7.53 9.47
N THR A 87 -26.03 7.14 10.39
CA THR A 87 -25.82 7.80 11.68
C THR A 87 -24.39 8.26 11.91
N GLN A 88 -23.41 7.79 11.15
CA GLN A 88 -21.99 8.07 11.38
C GLN A 88 -21.18 8.11 10.08
N ARG A 89 -20.15 8.96 10.06
CA ARG A 89 -19.13 9.02 9.02
C ARG A 89 -17.77 8.89 9.66
N ARG A 90 -16.99 7.90 9.22
CA ARG A 90 -15.62 7.70 9.71
C ARG A 90 -14.66 7.41 8.58
N LEU A 91 -13.40 7.76 8.81
CA LEU A 91 -12.28 7.35 7.98
C LEU A 91 -11.50 6.26 8.71
N VAL A 92 -11.29 5.13 8.03
CA VAL A 92 -10.46 4.04 8.53
C VAL A 92 -9.11 4.07 7.79
N LEU A 93 -8.02 4.30 8.51
CA LEU A 93 -6.67 4.30 7.97
C LEU A 93 -6.21 2.87 7.65
N LEU A 94 -6.40 2.44 6.40
CA LEU A 94 -6.06 1.09 5.96
C LEU A 94 -4.55 0.89 5.75
N ARG A 95 -3.84 1.93 5.30
CA ARG A 95 -2.40 1.86 5.05
C ARG A 95 -1.72 3.17 5.39
N ARG A 96 -0.65 3.10 6.18
CA ARG A 96 0.27 4.22 6.41
C ARG A 96 1.15 4.43 5.19
N GLY A 97 1.39 5.67 4.81
CA GLY A 97 2.19 6.00 3.64
C GLY A 97 2.68 7.45 3.66
N GLY A 98 2.89 8.03 2.48
CA GLY A 98 3.48 9.37 2.33
C GLY A 98 2.72 10.54 2.97
N ILE A 99 1.46 10.36 3.38
CA ILE A 99 0.70 11.34 4.15
C ILE A 99 0.60 10.85 5.60
N PRO A 100 1.21 11.55 6.57
CA PRO A 100 1.17 11.14 7.96
C PRO A 100 -0.23 11.35 8.56
N ARG A 101 -0.55 10.61 9.61
CA ARG A 101 -1.87 10.61 10.25
C ARG A 101 -2.24 12.00 10.75
N GLU A 102 -1.28 12.69 11.34
CA GLU A 102 -1.44 14.02 11.94
C GLU A 102 -1.87 15.04 10.87
N ARG A 103 -1.36 14.89 9.63
CA ARG A 103 -1.75 15.74 8.51
C ARG A 103 -3.19 15.49 8.05
N LEU A 104 -3.68 14.26 8.17
CA LEU A 104 -5.09 13.95 7.91
C LEU A 104 -5.99 14.58 8.98
N GLU A 105 -5.61 14.47 10.26
CA GLU A 105 -6.38 15.05 11.37
C GLU A 105 -6.49 16.58 11.25
N LEU A 106 -5.37 17.25 10.95
CA LEU A 106 -5.37 18.70 10.67
C LEU A 106 -6.27 19.07 9.49
N PHE A 107 -6.24 18.27 8.42
CA PHE A 107 -7.09 18.51 7.25
C PHE A 107 -8.59 18.35 7.57
N LEU A 108 -8.96 17.34 8.35
CA LEU A 108 -10.35 17.13 8.79
C LEU A 108 -10.83 18.29 9.67
N ALA A 109 -9.99 18.77 10.58
CA ALA A 109 -10.29 19.93 11.41
C ALA A 109 -10.48 21.21 10.58
N ASP A 110 -9.62 21.47 9.59
CA ASP A 110 -9.77 22.60 8.64
C ASP A 110 -11.09 22.52 7.87
N CYS A 111 -11.44 21.33 7.39
CA CYS A 111 -12.69 21.13 6.64
C CYS A 111 -13.93 21.39 7.50
N LEU A 112 -13.91 21.01 8.78
CA LEU A 112 -14.99 21.30 9.73
C LEU A 112 -15.09 22.81 10.00
N GLN A 113 -13.96 23.48 10.25
CA GLN A 113 -13.93 24.94 10.48
C GLN A 113 -14.46 25.75 9.30
N ARG A 114 -14.18 25.28 8.07
CA ARG A 114 -14.63 25.92 6.83
C ARG A 114 -16.07 25.54 6.44
N GLY A 115 -16.73 24.69 7.22
CA GLY A 115 -18.10 24.24 6.96
C GLY A 115 -18.23 23.32 5.74
N VAL A 116 -17.13 22.69 5.29
CA VAL A 116 -17.18 21.64 4.25
C VAL A 116 -17.94 20.42 4.80
N TRP A 117 -17.74 20.13 6.08
CA TRP A 117 -18.49 19.13 6.83
C TRP A 117 -19.28 19.80 7.95
N GLN A 118 -20.49 19.30 8.19
CA GLN A 118 -21.35 19.80 9.27
C GLN A 118 -21.02 19.14 10.63
N GLU A 119 -20.39 17.96 10.59
CA GLU A 119 -20.07 17.14 11.75
C GLU A 119 -18.61 16.67 11.66
N PRO A 120 -17.96 16.43 12.81
CA PRO A 120 -16.60 15.88 12.83
C PRO A 120 -16.58 14.47 12.23
N ILE A 121 -15.51 14.16 11.51
CA ILE A 121 -15.27 12.82 10.96
C ILE A 121 -14.16 12.18 11.80
N GLU A 122 -14.44 11.03 12.39
CA GLU A 122 -13.48 10.30 13.20
C GLU A 122 -12.46 9.57 12.31
N LEU A 123 -11.17 9.65 12.69
CA LEU A 123 -10.09 8.91 12.04
C LEU A 123 -9.68 7.72 12.92
N GLU A 124 -10.14 6.54 12.53
CA GLU A 124 -9.77 5.28 13.15
C GLU A 124 -8.50 4.72 12.49
N SER A 125 -7.64 4.09 13.28
CA SER A 125 -6.63 3.17 12.77
C SER A 125 -6.97 1.78 13.28
N PRO A 126 -7.05 0.75 12.42
CA PRO A 126 -7.20 -0.60 12.90
C PRO A 126 -6.04 -0.91 13.85
N ALA A 127 -6.34 -1.53 14.99
CA ALA A 127 -5.30 -1.95 15.92
C ALA A 127 -4.29 -2.82 15.17
N PRO A 128 -2.97 -2.69 15.43
CA PRO A 128 -2.04 -3.71 14.98
C PRO A 128 -2.55 -5.03 15.54
N THR A 129 -2.69 -6.05 14.71
CA THR A 129 -3.05 -7.39 15.17
C THR A 129 -1.87 -7.91 15.99
N SER A 130 -1.82 -7.52 17.26
CA SER A 130 -0.86 -7.98 18.26
C SER A 130 -1.31 -9.36 18.71
N GLY A 131 -1.03 -10.36 17.88
CA GLY A 131 -1.13 -11.76 18.21
C GLY A 131 0.03 -12.51 17.56
N PRO A 132 0.63 -13.51 18.22
CA PRO A 132 1.59 -14.38 17.56
C PRO A 132 0.89 -15.03 16.36
N ALA A 133 1.66 -15.32 15.31
CA ALA A 133 1.24 -15.95 14.06
C ALA A 133 0.68 -17.38 14.25
N ALA A 134 -0.43 -17.51 14.98
CA ALA A 134 -1.10 -18.75 15.28
C ALA A 134 -2.47 -18.76 14.61
N ALA A 135 -2.63 -19.76 13.73
CA ALA A 135 -3.82 -20.12 12.98
C ALA A 135 -4.16 -19.26 11.74
N CYS A 136 -3.27 -19.31 10.73
CA CYS A 136 -3.78 -19.51 9.37
C CYS A 136 -4.48 -20.88 9.33
N SER A 137 -5.72 -20.95 9.80
CA SER A 137 -6.62 -22.03 9.39
C SER A 137 -6.82 -21.86 7.89
N LYS A 138 -6.41 -22.87 7.13
CA LYS A 138 -6.72 -23.00 5.70
C LYS A 138 -8.21 -22.69 5.47
N GLY A 139 -8.49 -21.66 4.70
CA GLY A 139 -9.86 -21.34 4.28
C GLY A 139 -9.98 -19.89 3.84
N GLU A 140 -10.12 -19.72 2.53
CA GLU A 140 -10.74 -18.57 1.85
C GLU A 140 -9.83 -17.36 1.54
N GLU A 141 -9.66 -17.15 0.22
CA GLU A 141 -9.15 -15.96 -0.43
C GLU A 141 -10.07 -14.76 -0.13
N GLU A 142 -10.03 -14.23 1.10
CA GLU A 142 -10.73 -12.99 1.39
C GLU A 142 -10.08 -11.84 0.59
N ALA A 143 -10.87 -11.26 -0.32
CA ALA A 143 -10.47 -10.13 -1.14
C ALA A 143 -10.04 -8.96 -0.25
N GLN A 144 -8.82 -8.45 -0.48
CA GLN A 144 -8.31 -7.34 0.31
C GLN A 144 -8.94 -6.02 -0.11
N VAL A 145 -9.37 -5.23 0.88
CA VAL A 145 -9.98 -3.91 0.65
C VAL A 145 -8.93 -2.87 0.22
N SER A 146 -7.65 -3.11 0.51
CA SER A 146 -6.53 -2.28 0.05
C SER A 146 -5.30 -3.14 -0.26
N PRO A 147 -4.48 -2.76 -1.25
CA PRO A 147 -3.14 -3.31 -1.41
C PRO A 147 -2.31 -3.08 -0.14
N GLY A 148 -1.38 -4.00 0.17
CA GLY A 148 -0.53 -3.86 1.35
C GLY A 148 -1.08 -4.47 2.65
N MET A 149 -2.13 -5.30 2.63
CA MET A 149 -2.75 -5.88 3.84
C MET A 149 -2.42 -7.35 4.21
N LEU A 150 -1.96 -8.22 3.27
CA LEU A 150 -1.27 -9.50 3.55
C LEU A 150 -0.12 -9.43 4.59
N LEU A 151 0.18 -10.58 5.21
CA LEU A 151 1.33 -10.77 6.12
C LEU A 151 2.71 -10.60 5.48
N LYS A 152 2.82 -10.74 4.15
CA LYS A 152 4.06 -10.53 3.39
C LYS A 152 3.75 -9.67 2.16
N HIS A 153 4.16 -8.41 2.18
CA HIS A 153 4.15 -7.52 0.99
C HIS A 153 5.53 -7.23 0.47
N TYR A 154 6.46 -6.96 1.39
CA TYR A 154 7.84 -6.63 1.08
C TYR A 154 8.71 -7.54 1.93
N ALA A 155 9.26 -8.58 1.29
CA ALA A 155 10.12 -9.53 1.95
C ALA A 155 11.38 -9.67 1.09
N PRO A 156 12.49 -8.98 1.42
CA PRO A 156 13.74 -9.25 0.73
C PRO A 156 14.10 -10.72 0.90
N SER A 157 14.83 -11.26 -0.08
CA SER A 157 15.27 -12.67 -0.05
C SER A 157 16.29 -12.96 1.05
N VAL A 158 16.83 -11.91 1.68
CA VAL A 158 17.76 -11.98 2.81
C VAL A 158 17.02 -11.86 4.15
N ARG A 159 17.58 -12.48 5.19
CA ARG A 159 17.05 -12.34 6.55
C ARG A 159 17.07 -10.87 6.98
N THR A 160 15.92 -10.37 7.40
CA THR A 160 15.77 -9.01 7.95
C THR A 160 15.28 -9.09 9.38
N VAL A 161 15.90 -8.30 10.26
CA VAL A 161 15.50 -8.14 11.66
C VAL A 161 15.32 -6.65 11.94
N LEU A 162 14.23 -6.30 12.62
CA LEU A 162 13.99 -4.94 13.09
C LEU A 162 14.33 -4.88 14.58
N LEU A 163 15.39 -4.16 14.94
CA LEU A 163 15.72 -3.91 16.34
C LEU A 163 15.03 -2.61 16.76
N SER A 164 14.11 -2.71 17.72
CA SER A 164 13.47 -1.56 18.34
C SER A 164 14.09 -1.33 19.73
N PRO A 165 14.48 -0.10 20.09
CA PRO A 165 15.14 0.19 21.36
C PRO A 165 14.26 -0.12 22.59
N ASP A 166 12.94 -0.17 22.43
CA ASP A 166 11.98 -0.51 23.48
C ASP A 166 11.66 -2.02 23.58
N ALA A 167 12.17 -2.83 22.66
CA ALA A 167 12.01 -4.28 22.71
C ALA A 167 13.12 -4.86 23.61
N SER A 168 12.75 -5.18 24.86
CA SER A 168 13.56 -6.01 25.74
C SER A 168 14.18 -7.18 24.97
N ALA A 169 15.49 -7.35 25.11
CA ALA A 169 16.28 -8.34 24.40
C ALA A 169 15.73 -9.77 24.59
N ALA A 170 14.99 -10.27 23.60
CA ALA A 170 14.58 -11.68 23.57
C ALA A 170 14.24 -12.13 22.14
N GLU A 171 15.23 -12.61 21.40
CA GLU A 171 15.22 -13.96 20.84
C GLU A 171 16.57 -14.24 20.16
N ALA A 172 17.24 -15.31 20.60
CA ALA A 172 18.47 -15.79 19.99
C ALA A 172 18.20 -16.19 18.52
N PRO A 173 19.16 -15.99 17.60
CA PRO A 173 18.92 -16.26 16.19
C PRO A 173 18.70 -17.76 15.94
N ALA A 174 17.51 -18.11 15.43
CA ALA A 174 17.24 -19.41 14.84
C ALA A 174 18.22 -19.71 13.68
N PRO A 175 18.59 -21.00 13.46
CA PRO A 175 19.55 -21.40 12.44
C PRO A 175 19.05 -21.07 11.02
N PRO A 176 19.98 -20.87 10.06
CA PRO A 176 19.61 -20.53 8.69
C PRO A 176 18.75 -21.62 8.05
N LEU A 177 17.74 -21.19 7.28
CA LEU A 177 16.96 -22.07 6.42
C LEU A 177 17.90 -22.73 5.39
N PRO A 178 17.73 -24.03 5.10
CA PRO A 178 18.55 -24.71 4.10
C PRO A 178 18.35 -24.04 2.74
N THR A 179 19.47 -23.72 2.09
CA THR A 179 19.49 -23.28 0.69
C THR A 179 18.81 -24.34 -0.17
N ALA A 180 17.80 -23.93 -0.94
CA ALA A 180 17.23 -24.78 -1.97
C ALA A 180 18.33 -25.09 -2.99
N ALA A 181 18.87 -26.32 -2.92
CA ALA A 181 19.75 -26.85 -3.93
C ALA A 181 19.06 -26.77 -5.30
N GLY A 182 19.82 -26.31 -6.30
CA GLY A 182 19.35 -26.12 -7.66
C GLY A 182 18.67 -27.37 -8.21
N ARG A 183 17.55 -27.15 -8.91
CA ARG A 183 17.12 -28.07 -9.95
C ARG A 183 17.87 -27.71 -11.23
N SER A 184 18.94 -28.44 -11.49
CA SER A 184 19.47 -28.75 -12.81
C SER A 184 20.11 -30.13 -12.71
#